data_AF-A0A3C0G8Q7-F1
#
_entry.id   AF-A0A3C0G8Q7-F1
#
_cell.length_a   1.000
_cell.length_b   1.000
_cell.length_c   1.000
_cell.angle_alpha   90.00
_cell.angle_beta   90.00
_cell.angle_gamma   90.00
#
_symmetry.space_group_name_H-M   'P 1'
#
loop_
_entity.id
_entity.type
_entity.pdbx_description
1 polymer ?
#
loop_
_entity_poly.entity_id
_entity_poly.type
_entity_poly.pdbx_seq_one_letter_code
_entity_poly.pdbx_strand_id
1 'polypeptide(L)' 'MNQVIIYSTPSCTYCTMAKNLAMSKNCEVEYKVFGEDFGREEMMKEFPSARTFPQT' A
#
# COMPACT_ATOMS: atom_id res chain seq x y z
N MET A 1 16.71 2.99 8.66
CA MET A 1 15.54 2.11 8.68
C MET A 1 14.63 2.58 7.56
N ASN A 2 14.19 1.70 6.67
CA ASN A 2 13.32 2.08 5.56
C ASN A 2 11.88 1.80 5.96
N GLN A 3 11.06 2.83 6.00
CA GLN A 3 9.61 2.74 6.17
C GLN A 3 8.96 2.64 4.78
N VAL A 4 8.05 1.70 4.61
CA VAL A 4 7.32 1.44 3.36
C VAL A 4 5.83 1.47 3.67
N ILE A 5 5.10 2.37 3.01
CA ILE A 5 3.65 2.43 3.12
C ILE A 5 3.07 1.71 1.91
N ILE A 6 2.27 0.67 2.15
CA ILE A 6 1.65 -0.13 1.10
C ILE A 6 0.17 0.23 1.06
N TYR A 7 -0.23 0.91 -0.01
CA TYR A 7 -1.62 1.17 -0.32
C TYR A 7 -2.19 -0.06 -1.02
N SER A 8 -3.13 -0.71 -0.34
CA SER A 8 -3.72 -1.98 -0.75
C SER A 8 -5.22 -1.89 -0.94
N THR A 9 -5.80 -2.93 -1.54
CA THR A 9 -7.25 -3.14 -1.56
C THR A 9 -7.59 -4.43 -0.81
N PRO A 10 -8.80 -4.57 -0.25
CA PRO A 10 -9.16 -5.70 0.62
C PRO A 10 -9.02 -7.08 -0.03
N SER A 11 -8.90 -7.16 -1.36
CA SER A 11 -8.82 -8.42 -2.11
C SER A 11 -7.54 -8.52 -2.96
N CYS A 12 -6.45 -7.86 -2.56
CA CYS A 12 -5.22 -7.80 -3.35
C CYS A 12 -4.15 -8.79 -2.86
N THR A 13 -3.99 -9.92 -3.56
CA THR A 13 -2.95 -10.92 -3.26
C THR A 13 -1.53 -10.35 -3.39
N TYR A 14 -1.29 -9.48 -4.37
CA TYR A 14 0.01 -8.84 -4.60
C TYR A 14 0.42 -7.90 -3.46
N CYS A 15 -0.54 -7.25 -2.82
CA CYS A 15 -0.31 -6.34 -1.70
C CYS A 15 0.22 -7.11 -0.48
N THR A 16 -0.33 -8.29 -0.21
CA THR A 16 0.18 -9.23 0.81
C THR A 16 1.61 -9.69 0.50
N MET A 17 1.91 -9.99 -0.76
CA MET A 17 3.28 -10.37 -1.18
C MET A 17 4.27 -9.21 -0.98
N ALA A 18 3.88 -7.97 -1.31
CA ALA A 18 4.71 -6.79 -1.09
C ALA A 18 5.00 -6.56 0.40
N LYS A 19 4.00 -6.73 1.27
CA LYS A 19 4.16 -6.66 2.73
C LYS A 19 5.17 -7.68 3.23
N ASN A 20 5.04 -8.94 2.80
CA ASN A 20 5.95 -10.01 3.19
C ASN A 20 7.38 -9.75 2.71
N LEU A 21 7.55 -9.22 1.50
CA LEU A 21 8.86 -8.87 0.96
C LEU A 21 9.52 -7.76 1.78
N ALA A 22 8.77 -6.70 2.12
CA ALA A 22 9.28 -5.59 2.89
C ALA A 22 9.59 -5.99 4.35
N MET A 23 8.75 -6.83 4.97
CA MET A 23 9.05 -7.44 6.28
C MET A 23 10.31 -8.30 6.23
N SER A 24 10.49 -9.12 5.17
CA SER A 24 11.70 -9.92 4.97
C SER A 24 12.96 -9.05 4.81
N LYS A 25 12.81 -7.79 4.38
CA LYS A 25 13.90 -6.81 4.27
C LYS A 25 14.11 -6.00 5.55
N ASN A 26 13.47 -6.37 6.67
CA ASN A 26 13.49 -5.62 7.93
C ASN A 26 13.10 -4.14 7.75
N CYS A 27 12.16 -3.88 6.82
CA CYS A 27 11.57 -2.56 6.64
C CYS A 27 10.32 -2.44 7.51
N GLU A 28 10.04 -1.24 8.00
CA GLU A 28 8.78 -0.96 8.71
C GLU A 28 7.68 -0.83 7.66
N VAL A 29 6.72 -1.75 7.68
CA VAL A 29 5.66 -1.79 6.67
C VAL A 29 4.36 -1.29 7.26
N GLU A 30 3.87 -0.17 6.75
CA GLU A 30 2.54 0.35 7.06
C GLU A 30 1.58 -0.14 5.98
N TYR A 31 0.51 -0.83 6.38
CA TYR A 31 -0.43 -1.43 5.45
C TYR A 31 -1.75 -0.69 5.54
N LYS A 32 -2.10 0.05 4.48
CA LYS A 32 -3.35 0.82 4.40
C LYS A 32 -4.29 0.11 3.44
N VAL A 33 -5.57 0.01 3.78
CA VAL A 33 -6.62 -0.62 2.94
C VAL A 33 -7.57 0.43 2.37
N PHE A 34 -7.73 0.42 1.04
CA PHE A 34 -8.65 1.31 0.35
C PHE A 34 -10.09 1.03 0.76
N GLY A 35 -10.77 2.06 1.29
CA GLY A 35 -12.13 1.98 1.81
C GLY A 35 -12.22 1.76 3.33
N GLU A 36 -11.14 1.37 4.00
CA GLU A 36 -11.06 1.30 5.46
C GLU A 36 -10.17 2.40 6.04
N ASP A 37 -8.93 2.51 5.55
CA ASP A 37 -7.93 3.48 6.06
C ASP A 37 -7.84 4.75 5.23
N PHE A 38 -8.09 4.66 3.92
CA PHE A 38 -8.01 5.80 3.00
C PHE A 38 -9.03 5.70 1.87
N GLY A 39 -9.45 6.88 1.41
CA GLY A 39 -10.44 7.03 0.33
C GLY A 39 -9.81 7.41 -1.00
N ARG A 40 -10.66 7.56 -2.02
CA ARG A 40 -10.26 7.96 -3.38
C ARG A 40 -9.60 9.34 -3.42
N GLU A 41 -10.04 10.27 -2.56
CA GLU A 41 -9.48 11.62 -2.48
C GLU A 41 -8.01 11.62 -2.05
N GLU A 42 -7.68 10.86 -1.00
CA GLU A 42 -6.31 10.72 -0.52
C GLU A 42 -5.42 10.01 -1.55
N MET A 43 -5.96 8.98 -2.19
CA MET A 43 -5.30 8.28 -3.31
C MET A 43 -5.00 9.20 -4.49
N MET A 44 -5.94 10.06 -4.89
CA MET A 44 -5.72 11.03 -5.98
C MET A 44 -4.80 12.17 -5.58
N LYS A 45 -4.71 12.49 -4.29
CA LYS A 45 -3.81 13.53 -3.77
C LYS A 45 -2.37 13.05 -3.72
N GLU A 46 -2.15 11.85 -3.19
CA GLU A 46 -0.82 11.23 -3.09
C GLU A 46 -0.36 10.66 -4.44
N PHE A 47 -1.28 10.02 -5.18
CA PHE A 47 -1.02 9.35 -6.46
C PHE A 47 -2.03 9.77 -7.55
N PRO A 48 -1.94 11.01 -8.05
CA PRO A 48 -2.88 11.53 -9.05
C PRO A 48 -2.91 10.75 -10.37
N SER A 49 -1.85 9.99 -10.68
CA SER A 49 -1.74 9.16 -11.88
C SER A 49 -1.97 7.67 -11.63
N ALA A 50 -2.19 7.23 -10.39
CA ALA A 50 -2.37 5.81 -10.08
C ALA A 50 -3.70 5.28 -10.63
N ARG A 51 -3.62 4.17 -11.36
CA ARG A 51 -4.79 3.47 -11.93
C ARG A 51 -4.94 2.03 -11.43
N THR A 52 -3.95 1.52 -10.70
CA THR A 52 -3.85 0.12 -10.27
C THR A 52 -3.17 0.02 -8.92
N PHE A 53 -3.44 -1.06 -8.19
CA PHE A 53 -2.82 -1.40 -6.90
C PHE A 53 -1.93 -2.65 -7.05
N PRO A 54 -0.96 -2.89 -6.14
CA PRO A 54 -0.51 -2.05 -5.03
C PRO A 54 0.27 -0.81 -5.49
N GLN A 55 0.15 0.30 -4.75
CA GLN A 55 1.05 1.46 -4.87
C GLN A 55 1.82 1.64 -3.55
N THR A 56 3.11 1.93 -3.67
CA THR A 56 4.05 2.08 -2.56
C THR A 56 4.84 3.36 -2.71
#